data_AF-A0AAV4LFC1-F1
#
_entry.id   AF-A0AAV4LFC1-F1
#
_cell.length_a   1.000
_cell.length_b   1.000
_cell.length_c   1.000
_cell.angle_alpha   90.00
_cell.angle_beta   90.00
_cell.angle_gamma   90.00
#
_symmetry.space_group_name_H-M   'P 1'
#
loop_
_entity.id
_entity.type
_entity.pdbx_description
1 polymer ?
#
loop_
_entity_poly.entity_id
_entity_poly.type
_entity_poly.pdbx_seq_one_letter_code
_entity_poly.pdbx_strand_id
1 'polypeptide(L)'
;MRHHRLLILLFTLTLLCVTCSSTSVAEPDNDFPSMHSHFALLRLEDVGPGGPYATKDQLGKLRAVFDYLSEENVPFHIALIPRDRRLIGYETWTDVSIENPNGDSRPFIELMKYATEHGGILGMHGYTHQYGNKKRPDGFENTSIGREFDVPDAPESQTAAYAASRIEKSLHAFQAAGLTPSFWESPHYADTRIQREVFSSYMGILYEPDFLDFRSLKDVVYREDVNHWGNPSLGVVYIPAPLRYVQDETSIQRILNDAKKGNVLASMYFHPYLEFPYLEPVRDKDGKVEMRDGLPVYRYKKGTNSYLHQLVTGMCACGYHFATIFDVVPFSPAHRIVLPKGTSFVGTADLQGNGVSDRIAVDPKQGKIYVQTDRLTWPRNRTLKPWETWLDIKKPLNGRILTGNFTGDGKSDLLILDTNGTGHLYISNGHQLIHVRDYTLPQQYDDILVGDVEGNGKEKLVMIDKQTGMFRSFTFNKNTVKQDILRVPPLLKKDAQYFLADVNGFGKADLILWSNEDHTAYVSLSEGNGVFSPWHVWYHAVANARVTVGDVDGDGKADLLLFYPQYGVWEEANSNGRAAFVRVRERFGPWARGENRIIMTADLDGNKRADLLSYDPQSGVVDTALSFQRPYNPPL
;
A
#
# COMPACT_ATOMS: atom_id res chain seq x y z
N MET A 1 8.06 53.99 72.70
CA MET A 1 7.52 52.90 73.54
C MET A 1 6.84 51.86 72.65
N ARG A 2 7.12 50.58 72.90
CA ARG A 2 6.46 49.33 72.44
C ARG A 2 6.81 48.69 71.06
N HIS A 3 7.45 47.52 71.19
CA HIS A 3 7.30 46.20 70.51
C HIS A 3 7.37 46.12 68.96
N HIS A 4 8.35 45.42 68.36
CA HIS A 4 8.48 43.95 68.13
C HIS A 4 7.41 43.29 67.23
N ARG A 5 7.88 42.92 66.02
CA ARG A 5 7.67 41.69 65.22
C ARG A 5 6.30 41.32 64.62
N LEU A 6 6.38 41.12 63.29
CA LEU A 6 5.67 40.20 62.38
C LEU A 6 4.14 40.32 62.21
N LEU A 7 3.72 40.75 61.02
CA LEU A 7 2.48 40.28 60.40
C LEU A 7 2.74 39.95 58.93
N ILE A 8 2.32 38.75 58.54
CA ILE A 8 2.43 38.12 57.23
C ILE A 8 1.49 38.85 56.25
N LEU A 9 2.01 39.25 55.09
CA LEU A 9 1.18 39.70 53.96
C LEU A 9 1.19 38.62 52.88
N LEU A 10 0.10 37.86 52.77
CA LEU A 10 -0.20 37.02 51.60
C LEU A 10 -0.68 37.95 50.47
N PHE A 11 0.10 38.04 49.39
CA PHE A 11 -0.38 38.49 48.09
C PHE A 11 -0.47 37.27 47.17
N THR A 12 -1.68 36.79 46.92
CA THR A 12 -1.97 35.85 45.82
C THR A 12 -1.93 36.63 44.51
N LEU A 13 -0.83 36.51 43.77
CA LEU A 13 -0.70 37.00 42.40
C LEU A 13 -1.01 35.82 41.46
N THR A 14 -2.20 35.80 40.88
CA THR A 14 -2.56 34.90 39.77
C THR A 14 -1.74 35.32 38.56
N LEU A 15 -0.73 34.50 38.23
CA LEU A 15 0.13 34.66 37.07
C LEU A 15 -0.67 34.32 35.81
N LEU A 16 -1.20 35.33 35.12
CA LEU A 16 -1.69 35.20 33.75
C LEU A 16 -0.45 35.14 32.83
N CYS A 17 0.18 33.98 32.75
CA CYS A 17 1.23 33.73 31.76
C CYS A 17 0.56 33.35 30.44
N VAL A 18 0.17 34.36 29.66
CA VAL A 18 -0.10 34.18 28.23
C VAL A 18 1.26 34.08 27.55
N THR A 19 1.88 32.89 27.59
CA THR A 19 2.87 32.54 26.59
C THR A 19 2.12 32.14 25.34
N CYS A 20 1.90 33.11 24.45
CA CYS A 20 1.57 32.85 23.07
C CYS A 20 2.82 32.24 22.41
N SER A 21 3.06 30.95 22.66
CA SER A 21 3.93 30.16 21.80
C SER A 21 3.14 29.91 20.54
N SER A 22 3.35 30.76 19.53
CA SER A 22 3.15 30.35 18.14
C SER A 22 4.13 29.21 17.87
N THR A 23 3.77 27.99 18.26
CA THR A 23 4.36 26.81 17.65
C THR A 23 3.88 26.86 16.21
N SER A 24 4.73 27.36 15.30
CA SER A 24 4.64 26.97 13.91
C SER A 24 4.71 25.45 13.92
N VAL A 25 3.56 24.79 13.85
CA VAL A 25 3.52 23.35 13.66
C VAL A 25 4.24 23.13 12.33
N ALA A 26 5.38 22.43 12.39
CA ALA A 26 6.25 22.25 11.24
C ALA A 26 5.42 21.79 10.05
N GLU A 27 5.73 22.32 8.85
CA GLU A 27 5.18 21.77 7.61
C GLU A 27 5.28 20.24 7.66
N PRO A 28 4.32 19.48 7.13
CA PRO A 28 4.48 18.05 6.96
C PRO A 28 5.51 17.81 5.83
N ASP A 29 6.74 18.26 6.05
CA ASP A 29 7.91 17.92 5.25
C ASP A 29 8.04 16.40 5.29
N ASN A 30 8.08 15.82 4.10
CA ASN A 30 8.21 14.39 3.87
C ASN A 30 9.32 14.11 2.87
N ASP A 31 10.35 14.97 2.85
CA ASP A 31 11.50 14.87 1.94
C ASP A 31 12.34 13.60 2.16
N PHE A 32 12.33 13.07 3.39
CA PHE A 32 13.04 11.86 3.81
C PHE A 32 12.12 10.99 4.69
N PRO A 33 11.11 10.35 4.07
CA PRO A 33 10.03 9.69 4.81
C PRO A 33 10.46 8.47 5.62
N SER A 34 11.64 7.89 5.35
CA SER A 34 12.04 6.61 5.94
C SER A 34 13.44 6.61 6.55
N MET A 35 14.17 7.73 6.45
CA MET A 35 15.52 7.89 6.99
C MET A 35 15.62 7.56 8.48
N HIS A 36 14.57 7.82 9.26
CA HIS A 36 14.54 7.62 10.72
C HIS A 36 13.75 6.39 11.18
N SER A 37 13.25 5.58 10.24
CA SER A 37 12.42 4.42 10.55
C SER A 37 13.17 3.28 11.26
N HIS A 38 14.51 3.26 11.21
CA HIS A 38 15.35 2.12 11.60
C HIS A 38 15.01 0.80 10.88
N PHE A 39 14.33 0.88 9.73
CA PHE A 39 14.14 -0.26 8.83
C PHE A 39 15.41 -0.53 8.01
N ALA A 40 15.75 -1.81 7.85
CA ALA A 40 16.77 -2.28 6.93
C ALA A 40 16.14 -3.11 5.78
N LEU A 41 16.49 -2.81 4.54
CA LEU A 41 16.04 -3.55 3.36
C LEU A 41 17.20 -4.32 2.72
N LEU A 42 16.96 -5.58 2.36
CA LEU A 42 17.95 -6.47 1.78
C LEU A 42 17.44 -7.06 0.46
N ARG A 43 18.08 -6.68 -0.65
CA ARG A 43 17.79 -7.23 -1.98
C ARG A 43 18.84 -8.26 -2.42
N LEU A 44 18.38 -9.47 -2.73
CA LEU A 44 19.14 -10.52 -3.40
C LEU A 44 19.10 -10.26 -4.91
N GLU A 45 20.24 -9.97 -5.51
CA GLU A 45 20.34 -9.60 -6.92
C GLU A 45 20.75 -10.75 -7.85
N ASP A 46 20.50 -10.52 -9.14
CA ASP A 46 20.86 -11.39 -10.26
C ASP A 46 20.34 -12.83 -10.14
N VAL A 47 19.18 -13.02 -9.51
CA VAL A 47 18.60 -14.36 -9.28
C VAL A 47 17.80 -14.79 -10.51
N GLY A 48 18.28 -15.78 -11.25
CA GLY A 48 17.61 -16.29 -12.45
C GLY A 48 17.68 -17.82 -12.56
N PRO A 49 16.95 -18.42 -13.51
CA PRO A 49 16.87 -19.88 -13.67
C PRO A 49 18.15 -20.52 -14.26
N GLY A 50 19.21 -19.75 -14.45
CA GLY A 50 20.48 -20.19 -15.05
C GLY A 50 21.71 -19.70 -14.30
N GLY A 51 22.86 -19.73 -14.97
CA GLY A 51 24.13 -19.27 -14.40
C GLY A 51 24.51 -19.92 -13.05
N PRO A 52 24.73 -19.13 -11.98
CA PRO A 52 25.09 -19.66 -10.67
C PRO A 52 23.97 -20.46 -10.00
N TYR A 53 22.77 -20.55 -10.60
CA TYR A 53 21.62 -21.29 -10.09
C TYR A 53 21.13 -22.38 -11.06
N ALA A 54 21.91 -22.72 -12.09
CA ALA A 54 21.50 -23.62 -13.16
C ALA A 54 21.31 -25.10 -12.74
N THR A 55 21.88 -25.51 -11.60
CA THR A 55 21.85 -26.91 -11.16
C THR A 55 21.06 -27.10 -9.88
N LYS A 56 20.49 -28.30 -9.68
CA LYS A 56 19.81 -28.66 -8.42
C LYS A 56 20.69 -28.47 -7.19
N ASP A 57 22.00 -28.70 -7.32
CA ASP A 57 22.97 -28.47 -6.26
C ASP A 57 23.01 -27.00 -5.83
N GLN A 58 23.11 -26.10 -6.81
CA GLN A 58 23.10 -24.65 -6.57
C GLN A 58 21.74 -24.15 -6.06
N LEU A 59 20.63 -24.71 -6.55
CA LEU A 59 19.30 -24.39 -6.03
C LEU A 59 19.14 -24.87 -4.57
N GLY A 60 19.71 -26.01 -4.21
CA GLY A 60 19.76 -26.47 -2.82
C GLY A 60 20.54 -25.53 -1.91
N LYS A 61 21.63 -24.95 -2.41
CA LYS A 61 22.40 -23.92 -1.70
C LYS A 61 21.65 -22.59 -1.59
N LEU A 62 21.01 -22.15 -2.67
CA LEU A 62 20.16 -20.94 -2.65
C LEU A 62 19.03 -21.09 -1.63
N ARG A 63 18.40 -22.27 -1.56
CA ARG A 63 17.41 -22.57 -0.52
C ARG A 63 17.98 -22.41 0.89
N ALA A 64 19.19 -22.89 1.16
CA ALA A 64 19.80 -22.70 2.49
C ALA A 64 20.03 -21.22 2.84
N VAL A 65 20.23 -20.34 1.85
CA VAL A 65 20.25 -18.89 2.07
C VAL A 65 18.88 -18.37 2.47
N PHE A 66 17.81 -18.82 1.80
CA PHE A 66 16.43 -18.45 2.16
C PHE A 66 16.01 -19.01 3.52
N ASP A 67 16.36 -20.27 3.83
CA ASP A 67 16.10 -20.91 5.11
C ASP A 67 16.74 -20.08 6.24
N TYR A 68 18.02 -19.68 6.10
CA TYR A 68 18.68 -18.84 7.10
C TYR A 68 18.00 -17.47 7.29
N LEU A 69 17.67 -16.77 6.20
CA LEU A 69 16.97 -15.48 6.30
C LEU A 69 15.62 -15.64 6.99
N SER A 70 14.87 -16.68 6.66
CA SER A 70 13.59 -16.98 7.30
C SER A 70 13.75 -17.35 8.78
N GLU A 71 14.74 -18.17 9.13
CA GLU A 71 15.03 -18.57 10.51
C GLU A 71 15.41 -17.37 11.39
N GLU A 72 16.12 -16.39 10.83
CA GLU A 72 16.48 -15.13 11.48
C GLU A 72 15.36 -14.07 11.42
N ASN A 73 14.20 -14.40 10.86
CA ASN A 73 13.07 -13.47 10.63
C ASN A 73 13.47 -12.22 9.82
N VAL A 74 14.39 -12.37 8.86
CA VAL A 74 14.83 -11.32 7.95
C VAL A 74 13.99 -11.39 6.68
N PRO A 75 13.02 -10.49 6.46
CA PRO A 75 12.40 -10.34 5.15
C PRO A 75 13.43 -9.88 4.12
N PHE A 76 13.25 -10.31 2.86
CA PHE A 76 14.18 -10.00 1.79
C PHE A 76 13.48 -9.85 0.44
N HIS A 77 14.15 -9.17 -0.48
CA HIS A 77 13.69 -8.95 -1.85
C HIS A 77 14.51 -9.77 -2.82
N ILE A 78 13.93 -10.25 -3.90
CA ILE A 78 14.66 -10.96 -4.96
C ILE A 78 14.50 -10.16 -6.25
N ALA A 79 15.60 -9.64 -6.79
CA ALA A 79 15.67 -9.10 -8.14
C ALA A 79 15.79 -10.27 -9.11
N LEU A 80 14.64 -10.72 -9.63
CA LEU A 80 14.53 -11.94 -10.42
C LEU A 80 14.71 -11.64 -11.91
N ILE A 81 15.59 -12.40 -12.56
CA ILE A 81 15.77 -12.42 -14.02
C ILE A 81 14.88 -13.54 -14.59
N PRO A 82 13.80 -13.22 -15.34
CA PRO A 82 12.86 -14.24 -15.81
C PRO A 82 13.47 -15.25 -16.78
N ARG A 83 14.44 -14.80 -17.57
CA ARG A 83 15.04 -15.62 -18.63
C ARG A 83 16.55 -15.41 -18.68
N ASP A 84 17.30 -16.42 -18.24
CA ASP A 84 18.75 -16.40 -18.29
C ASP A 84 19.22 -16.81 -19.70
N ARG A 85 19.99 -15.93 -20.35
CA ARG A 85 20.59 -16.19 -21.67
C ARG A 85 22.08 -15.94 -21.63
N ARG A 86 22.89 -16.99 -21.73
CA ARG A 86 24.35 -16.90 -21.68
C ARG A 86 25.00 -17.68 -22.79
N LEU A 87 26.02 -17.11 -23.41
CA LEU A 87 26.89 -17.77 -24.37
C LEU A 87 28.04 -18.46 -23.61
N ILE A 88 28.06 -19.79 -23.63
CA ILE A 88 29.13 -20.62 -23.10
C ILE A 88 30.22 -20.78 -24.18
N GLY A 89 31.44 -20.38 -23.84
CA GLY A 89 32.56 -20.39 -24.78
C GLY A 89 32.40 -19.31 -25.85
N TYR A 90 32.42 -19.71 -27.13
CA TYR A 90 32.34 -18.78 -28.27
C TYR A 90 31.09 -18.95 -29.16
N GLU A 91 30.36 -20.07 -29.04
CA GLU A 91 29.29 -20.41 -30.01
C GLU A 91 27.99 -20.96 -29.39
N THR A 92 28.02 -21.51 -28.17
CA THR A 92 26.87 -22.23 -27.60
C THR A 92 26.06 -21.35 -26.65
N TRP A 93 24.79 -21.10 -26.97
CA TRP A 93 23.88 -20.40 -26.07
C TRP A 93 23.15 -21.36 -25.14
N THR A 94 23.08 -20.97 -23.86
CA THR A 94 22.07 -21.45 -22.92
C THR A 94 20.93 -20.45 -22.86
N ASP A 95 19.70 -20.95 -22.77
CA ASP A 95 18.48 -20.15 -22.76
C ASP A 95 17.45 -20.86 -21.88
N VAL A 96 17.34 -20.41 -20.64
CA VAL A 96 16.43 -20.98 -19.64
C VAL A 96 15.46 -19.91 -19.19
N SER A 97 14.16 -20.18 -19.33
CA SER A 97 13.08 -19.24 -19.04
C SER A 97 12.12 -19.81 -18.01
N ILE A 98 11.57 -18.96 -17.14
CA ILE A 98 10.48 -19.34 -16.23
C ILE A 98 9.12 -19.48 -16.93
N GLU A 99 9.01 -19.11 -18.21
CA GLU A 99 7.75 -19.17 -18.98
C GLU A 99 7.21 -20.59 -19.18
N ASN A 100 8.05 -21.62 -19.05
CA ASN A 100 7.61 -23.01 -19.11
C ASN A 100 7.69 -23.64 -17.70
N PRO A 101 6.64 -23.53 -16.88
CA PRO A 101 6.65 -24.04 -15.50
C PRO A 101 6.75 -25.56 -15.38
N ASN A 102 6.60 -26.28 -16.50
CA ASN A 102 6.74 -27.73 -16.56
C ASN A 102 8.07 -28.19 -17.17
N GLY A 103 8.94 -27.25 -17.55
CA GLY A 103 10.24 -27.52 -18.16
C GLY A 103 11.40 -27.53 -17.15
N ASP A 104 12.61 -27.29 -17.67
CA ASP A 104 13.86 -27.36 -16.89
C ASP A 104 13.94 -26.34 -15.75
N SER A 105 13.22 -25.22 -15.85
CA SER A 105 13.15 -24.18 -14.82
C SER A 105 12.17 -24.49 -13.68
N ARG A 106 11.41 -25.60 -13.75
CA ARG A 106 10.43 -25.97 -12.72
C ARG A 106 11.03 -25.96 -11.30
N PRO A 107 12.19 -26.56 -11.00
CA PRO A 107 12.75 -26.53 -9.65
C PRO A 107 13.10 -25.12 -9.17
N PHE A 108 13.49 -24.22 -10.07
CA PHE A 108 13.72 -22.81 -9.74
C PHE A 108 12.42 -22.08 -9.42
N ILE A 109 11.37 -22.28 -10.23
CA ILE A 109 10.05 -21.67 -10.01
C ILE A 109 9.46 -22.09 -8.66
N GLU A 110 9.50 -23.39 -8.36
CA GLU A 110 9.01 -23.89 -7.06
C GLU A 110 9.85 -23.35 -5.90
N LEU A 111 11.16 -23.16 -6.08
CA LEU A 111 12.00 -22.51 -5.09
C LEU A 111 11.67 -21.01 -4.91
N MET A 112 11.24 -20.31 -5.96
CA MET A 112 10.78 -18.91 -5.82
C MET A 112 9.45 -18.82 -5.08
N LYS A 113 8.51 -19.76 -5.32
CA LYS A 113 7.28 -19.86 -4.52
C LYS A 113 7.60 -20.15 -3.05
N TYR A 114 8.50 -21.09 -2.80
CA TYR A 114 9.02 -21.36 -1.46
C TYR A 114 9.58 -20.09 -0.81
N ALA A 115 10.41 -19.33 -1.52
CA ALA A 115 10.96 -18.07 -1.01
C ALA A 115 9.87 -17.08 -0.61
N THR A 116 8.79 -16.96 -1.40
CA THR A 116 7.66 -16.06 -1.07
C THR A 116 6.89 -16.47 0.18
N GLU A 117 6.84 -17.76 0.47
CA GLU A 117 6.26 -18.28 1.72
C GLU A 117 7.19 -18.08 2.94
N HIS A 118 8.47 -17.76 2.71
CA HIS A 118 9.53 -17.67 3.71
C HIS A 118 10.15 -16.26 3.77
N GLY A 119 9.32 -15.23 3.57
CA GLY A 119 9.72 -13.82 3.76
C GLY A 119 10.29 -13.12 2.52
N GLY A 120 10.40 -13.82 1.39
CA GLY A 120 10.85 -13.29 0.12
C GLY A 120 9.79 -12.47 -0.63
N ILE A 121 10.19 -11.37 -1.25
CA ILE A 121 9.34 -10.56 -2.15
C ILE A 121 10.01 -10.49 -3.52
N LEU A 122 9.31 -10.93 -4.56
CA LEU A 122 9.86 -10.96 -5.92
C LEU A 122 9.70 -9.60 -6.61
N GLY A 123 10.75 -9.18 -7.31
CA GLY A 123 10.70 -8.07 -8.27
C GLY A 123 11.31 -8.48 -9.60
N MET A 124 10.99 -7.71 -10.64
CA MET A 124 11.54 -7.93 -11.98
C MET A 124 12.88 -7.22 -12.09
N HIS A 125 13.92 -7.97 -12.49
CA HIS A 125 15.25 -7.46 -12.79
C HIS A 125 15.52 -7.55 -14.29
N GLY A 126 14.82 -6.71 -15.06
CA GLY A 126 14.76 -6.83 -16.52
C GLY A 126 13.91 -8.02 -17.01
N TYR A 127 14.11 -8.42 -18.26
CA TYR A 127 13.60 -9.70 -18.79
C TYR A 127 14.71 -10.73 -19.00
N THR A 128 15.89 -10.30 -19.45
CA THR A 128 17.03 -11.20 -19.65
C THR A 128 18.30 -10.76 -18.97
N HIS A 129 18.38 -9.56 -18.39
CA HIS A 129 19.61 -8.98 -17.85
C HIS A 129 20.67 -8.61 -18.91
N GLN A 130 20.70 -9.32 -20.04
CA GLN A 130 21.59 -9.06 -21.17
C GLN A 130 20.87 -8.56 -22.43
N TYR A 131 21.60 -7.81 -23.26
CA TYR A 131 21.14 -7.34 -24.57
C TYR A 131 21.56 -8.27 -25.72
N GLY A 132 20.64 -8.48 -26.66
CA GLY A 132 20.93 -9.13 -27.94
C GLY A 132 21.02 -10.66 -27.86
N ASN A 133 21.46 -11.27 -28.96
CA ASN A 133 21.60 -12.71 -29.12
C ASN A 133 22.90 -13.12 -29.82
N LYS A 134 23.88 -12.21 -29.83
CA LYS A 134 25.19 -12.40 -30.45
C LYS A 134 26.26 -11.89 -29.50
N LYS A 135 27.45 -12.46 -29.62
CA LYS A 135 28.63 -11.95 -28.94
C LYS A 135 28.83 -10.47 -29.29
N ARG A 136 29.06 -9.62 -28.29
CA ARG A 136 29.33 -8.19 -28.50
C ARG A 136 30.81 -7.91 -28.23
N PRO A 137 31.36 -6.83 -28.82
CA PRO A 137 32.74 -6.43 -28.54
C PRO A 137 32.99 -6.03 -27.08
N ASP A 138 31.96 -5.52 -26.40
CA ASP A 138 32.02 -5.11 -24.99
C ASP A 138 31.98 -6.31 -24.01
N GLY A 139 31.54 -7.49 -24.48
CA GLY A 139 31.45 -8.72 -23.72
C GLY A 139 30.30 -8.76 -22.70
N PHE A 140 29.48 -7.72 -22.61
CA PHE A 140 28.43 -7.61 -21.58
C PHE A 140 27.34 -8.67 -21.72
N GLU A 141 27.11 -9.18 -22.93
CA GLU A 141 26.15 -10.27 -23.22
C GLU A 141 26.46 -11.57 -22.46
N ASN A 142 27.64 -11.68 -21.87
CA ASN A 142 28.16 -12.88 -21.23
C ASN A 142 28.64 -12.68 -19.79
N THR A 143 28.49 -11.49 -19.25
CA THR A 143 28.90 -11.20 -17.88
C THR A 143 27.72 -11.35 -16.92
N SER A 144 28.03 -11.65 -15.66
CA SER A 144 27.05 -11.54 -14.58
C SER A 144 26.55 -10.10 -14.41
N ILE A 145 27.32 -9.09 -14.84
CA ILE A 145 26.95 -7.66 -14.79
C ILE A 145 26.08 -7.24 -16.00
N GLY A 146 25.86 -8.10 -17.01
CA GLY A 146 24.91 -7.82 -18.10
C GLY A 146 24.93 -6.41 -18.71
N ARG A 147 23.87 -6.09 -19.45
CA ARG A 147 23.39 -4.74 -19.81
C ARG A 147 22.22 -4.96 -20.75
N GLU A 148 21.01 -4.72 -20.28
CA GLU A 148 19.79 -4.93 -21.07
C GLU A 148 19.31 -3.65 -21.77
N PHE A 149 19.55 -2.50 -21.12
CA PHE A 149 19.08 -1.18 -21.53
C PHE A 149 20.26 -0.22 -21.75
N ASP A 150 20.00 0.87 -22.48
CA ASP A 150 21.00 1.88 -22.85
C ASP A 150 22.34 1.28 -23.33
N VAL A 151 22.22 0.38 -24.30
CA VAL A 151 23.33 -0.41 -24.79
C VAL A 151 24.06 0.39 -25.87
N PRO A 152 25.38 0.64 -25.73
CA PRO A 152 26.17 1.30 -26.75
C PRO A 152 26.05 0.59 -28.10
N ASP A 153 25.99 1.35 -29.19
CA ASP A 153 25.86 0.84 -30.56
C ASP A 153 24.56 0.07 -30.86
N ALA A 154 23.55 0.16 -29.97
CA ALA A 154 22.22 -0.42 -30.16
C ALA A 154 21.13 0.61 -29.81
N PRO A 155 20.90 1.64 -30.65
CA PRO A 155 19.96 2.73 -30.34
C PRO A 155 18.51 2.27 -30.09
N GLU A 156 18.11 1.14 -30.65
CA GLU A 156 16.82 0.50 -30.37
C GLU A 156 16.63 0.20 -28.87
N SER A 157 17.72 -0.15 -28.16
CA SER A 157 17.73 -0.48 -26.74
C SER A 157 17.49 0.73 -25.81
N GLN A 158 17.44 1.94 -26.34
CA GLN A 158 17.18 3.19 -25.61
C GLN A 158 15.72 3.65 -25.72
N THR A 159 14.92 3.00 -26.58
CA THR A 159 13.58 3.46 -26.91
C THR A 159 12.54 3.05 -25.86
N ALA A 160 11.45 3.83 -25.78
CA ALA A 160 10.27 3.49 -24.99
C ALA A 160 9.65 2.14 -25.42
N ALA A 161 9.57 1.91 -26.73
CA ALA A 161 9.01 0.67 -27.29
C ALA A 161 9.83 -0.57 -26.89
N TYR A 162 11.16 -0.44 -26.84
CA TYR A 162 12.01 -1.51 -26.34
C TYR A 162 11.73 -1.79 -24.87
N ALA A 163 11.75 -0.77 -24.01
CA ALA A 163 11.43 -0.92 -22.58
C ALA A 163 10.06 -1.56 -22.35
N ALA A 164 9.02 -1.11 -23.06
CA ALA A 164 7.67 -1.68 -22.99
C ALA A 164 7.70 -3.17 -23.35
N SER A 165 8.37 -3.55 -24.44
CA SER A 165 8.50 -4.96 -24.83
C SER A 165 9.21 -5.80 -23.76
N ARG A 166 10.22 -5.25 -23.06
CA ARG A 166 10.96 -5.97 -22.04
C ARG A 166 10.12 -6.20 -20.78
N ILE A 167 9.47 -5.16 -20.25
CA ILE A 167 8.63 -5.31 -19.06
C ILE A 167 7.40 -6.18 -19.33
N GLU A 168 6.79 -6.10 -20.51
CA GLU A 168 5.67 -6.97 -20.89
C GLU A 168 6.08 -8.45 -20.95
N LYS A 169 7.27 -8.76 -21.48
CA LYS A 169 7.81 -10.12 -21.48
C LYS A 169 8.13 -10.62 -20.08
N SER A 170 8.67 -9.75 -19.22
CA SER A 170 8.94 -10.08 -17.81
C SER A 170 7.64 -10.40 -17.06
N LEU A 171 6.62 -9.54 -17.20
CA LEU A 171 5.28 -9.77 -16.63
C LEU A 171 4.64 -11.06 -17.14
N HIS A 172 4.71 -11.32 -18.45
CA HIS A 172 4.21 -12.56 -19.05
C HIS A 172 4.93 -13.79 -18.49
N ALA A 173 6.25 -13.73 -18.31
CA ALA A 173 7.03 -14.82 -17.74
C ALA A 173 6.66 -15.10 -16.27
N PHE A 174 6.49 -14.05 -15.46
CA PHE A 174 5.99 -14.16 -14.09
C PHE A 174 4.59 -14.80 -14.06
N GLN A 175 3.67 -14.31 -14.89
CA GLN A 175 2.31 -14.84 -14.98
C GLN A 175 2.30 -16.32 -15.39
N ALA A 176 3.08 -16.71 -16.40
CA ALA A 176 3.19 -18.08 -16.86
C ALA A 176 3.79 -19.01 -15.80
N ALA A 177 4.69 -18.50 -14.95
CA ALA A 177 5.26 -19.23 -13.82
C ALA A 177 4.34 -19.31 -12.59
N GLY A 178 3.23 -18.56 -12.58
CA GLY A 178 2.36 -18.39 -11.40
C GLY A 178 3.04 -17.61 -10.28
N LEU A 179 3.89 -16.64 -10.63
CA LEU A 179 4.59 -15.73 -9.73
C LEU A 179 4.02 -14.31 -9.87
N THR A 180 4.16 -13.49 -8.82
CA THR A 180 3.68 -12.10 -8.84
C THR A 180 4.82 -11.14 -8.49
N PRO A 181 5.17 -10.20 -9.37
CA PRO A 181 6.18 -9.19 -9.07
C PRO A 181 5.60 -8.04 -8.23
N SER A 182 6.42 -7.48 -7.34
CA SER A 182 6.05 -6.37 -6.44
C SER A 182 6.76 -5.05 -6.79
N PHE A 183 7.89 -5.12 -7.50
CA PHE A 183 8.65 -3.95 -7.92
C PHE A 183 9.35 -4.22 -9.25
N TRP A 184 9.77 -3.16 -9.92
CA TRP A 184 10.74 -3.22 -11.01
C TRP A 184 12.07 -2.66 -10.54
N GLU A 185 13.16 -3.25 -11.01
CA GLU A 185 14.50 -2.71 -10.86
C GLU A 185 15.26 -2.94 -12.17
N SER A 186 15.69 -1.86 -12.80
CA SER A 186 16.37 -1.94 -14.09
C SER A 186 17.77 -2.50 -13.87
N PRO A 187 18.21 -3.54 -14.62
CA PRO A 187 19.55 -4.10 -14.53
C PRO A 187 20.65 -3.04 -14.41
N HIS A 188 21.27 -2.98 -13.24
CA HIS A 188 22.32 -2.03 -12.85
C HIS A 188 21.97 -0.55 -13.06
N TYR A 189 20.68 -0.21 -12.96
CA TYR A 189 20.15 1.14 -13.14
C TYR A 189 20.54 1.76 -14.49
N ALA A 190 20.76 0.93 -15.52
CA ALA A 190 21.24 1.32 -16.83
C ALA A 190 20.11 1.71 -17.80
N ASP A 191 18.94 2.09 -17.28
CA ASP A 191 17.81 2.57 -18.08
C ASP A 191 17.94 4.06 -18.42
N THR A 192 17.35 4.47 -19.54
CA THR A 192 17.20 5.89 -19.85
C THR A 192 15.96 6.47 -19.18
N ARG A 193 15.88 7.80 -19.04
CA ARG A 193 14.70 8.49 -18.48
C ARG A 193 13.38 8.06 -19.12
N ILE A 194 13.32 7.97 -20.44
CA ILE A 194 12.08 7.61 -21.14
C ILE A 194 11.68 6.14 -20.86
N GLN A 195 12.66 5.27 -20.61
CA GLN A 195 12.40 3.88 -20.25
C GLN A 195 11.90 3.77 -18.82
N ARG A 196 12.44 4.58 -17.90
CA ARG A 196 11.92 4.71 -16.54
C ARG A 196 10.47 5.16 -16.48
N GLU A 197 10.10 6.13 -17.32
CA GLU A 197 8.70 6.55 -17.48
C GLU A 197 7.82 5.37 -17.94
N VAL A 198 8.33 4.52 -18.85
CA VAL A 198 7.66 3.27 -19.23
C VAL A 198 7.55 2.30 -18.05
N PHE A 199 8.63 1.96 -17.36
CA PHE A 199 8.57 1.00 -16.24
C PHE A 199 7.64 1.49 -15.13
N SER A 200 7.71 2.78 -14.81
CA SER A 200 6.78 3.40 -13.88
C SER A 200 5.34 3.27 -14.36
N SER A 201 5.03 3.26 -15.66
CA SER A 201 3.64 3.12 -16.10
C SER A 201 3.05 1.71 -15.84
N TYR A 202 3.88 0.69 -15.63
CA TYR A 202 3.44 -0.68 -15.28
C TYR A 202 3.57 -0.98 -13.78
N MET A 203 4.50 -0.34 -13.07
CA MET A 203 4.81 -0.58 -11.64
C MET A 203 4.75 0.71 -10.83
N GLY A 204 4.14 0.66 -9.65
CA GLY A 204 4.08 1.81 -8.73
C GLY A 204 5.34 1.95 -7.88
N ILE A 205 6.12 0.88 -7.75
CA ILE A 205 7.40 0.86 -7.04
C ILE A 205 8.51 0.51 -8.02
N LEU A 206 9.50 1.41 -8.12
CA LEU A 206 10.79 1.17 -8.75
C LEU A 206 11.84 1.07 -7.64
N TYR A 207 12.42 -0.12 -7.44
CA TYR A 207 13.43 -0.35 -6.40
C TYR A 207 14.82 0.09 -6.89
N GLU A 208 14.90 1.32 -7.36
CA GLU A 208 16.11 1.96 -7.88
C GLU A 208 16.12 3.44 -7.51
N PRO A 209 17.28 4.09 -7.47
CA PRO A 209 17.35 5.52 -7.23
C PRO A 209 16.73 6.31 -8.39
N ASP A 210 16.04 7.38 -8.04
CA ASP A 210 15.68 8.42 -8.98
C ASP A 210 16.87 9.36 -9.23
N PHE A 211 17.50 9.28 -10.41
CA PHE A 211 18.66 10.10 -10.73
C PHE A 211 18.34 11.58 -11.01
N LEU A 212 17.06 11.96 -11.07
CA LEU A 212 16.64 13.35 -11.21
C LEU A 212 16.35 14.02 -9.87
N ASP A 213 16.27 13.25 -8.79
CA ASP A 213 16.05 13.74 -7.44
C ASP A 213 17.14 13.24 -6.50
N PHE A 214 18.07 14.12 -6.15
CA PHE A 214 19.20 13.77 -5.29
C PHE A 214 18.80 13.34 -3.87
N ARG A 215 17.56 13.61 -3.42
CA ARG A 215 17.03 13.01 -2.18
C ARG A 215 17.02 11.48 -2.26
N SER A 216 16.85 10.93 -3.45
CA SER A 216 16.92 9.49 -3.73
C SER A 216 18.31 8.88 -3.53
N LEU A 217 19.35 9.69 -3.33
CA LEU A 217 20.65 9.16 -2.87
C LEU A 217 20.66 8.82 -1.38
N LYS A 218 19.65 9.27 -0.62
CA LYS A 218 19.54 9.08 0.82
C LYS A 218 18.30 8.29 1.22
N ASP A 219 17.17 8.48 0.56
CA ASP A 219 15.90 7.92 1.03
C ASP A 219 14.88 7.69 -0.10
N VAL A 220 13.73 7.11 0.24
CA VAL A 220 12.60 6.93 -0.66
C VAL A 220 12.13 8.27 -1.23
N VAL A 221 11.82 8.30 -2.52
CA VAL A 221 11.27 9.48 -3.20
C VAL A 221 9.96 9.13 -3.88
N TYR A 222 8.93 9.90 -3.56
CA TYR A 222 7.66 9.87 -4.27
C TYR A 222 7.67 10.92 -5.38
N ARG A 223 7.32 10.51 -6.59
CA ARG A 223 7.18 11.39 -7.75
C ARG A 223 5.75 11.41 -8.22
N GLU A 224 5.19 12.61 -8.23
CA GLU A 224 3.82 12.89 -8.69
C GLU A 224 3.84 13.89 -9.86
N ASP A 225 4.79 13.69 -10.78
CA ASP A 225 5.09 14.63 -11.86
C ASP A 225 3.95 14.71 -12.87
N VAL A 226 3.89 15.77 -13.65
CA VAL A 226 3.20 15.77 -14.94
C VAL A 226 4.18 15.25 -15.98
N ASN A 227 3.81 14.23 -16.75
CA ASN A 227 4.68 13.68 -17.79
C ASN A 227 4.93 14.72 -18.90
N HIS A 228 5.88 14.43 -19.80
CA HIS A 228 6.28 15.35 -20.87
C HIS A 228 5.11 15.85 -21.75
N TRP A 229 3.99 15.12 -21.79
CA TRP A 229 2.79 15.42 -22.56
C TRP A 229 1.72 16.20 -21.78
N GLY A 230 2.04 16.67 -20.58
CA GLY A 230 1.10 17.46 -19.77
C GLY A 230 0.07 16.61 -19.01
N ASN A 231 0.17 15.28 -19.05
CA ASN A 231 -0.71 14.40 -18.28
C ASN A 231 -0.13 14.21 -16.88
N PRO A 232 -0.89 14.39 -15.80
CA PRO A 232 -0.39 14.11 -14.47
C PRO A 232 0.07 12.64 -14.39
N SER A 233 1.08 12.33 -13.60
CA SER A 233 1.48 10.95 -13.32
C SER A 233 0.52 10.37 -12.29
N LEU A 234 0.52 9.05 -12.20
CA LEU A 234 -0.24 8.32 -11.19
C LEU A 234 0.40 8.40 -9.80
N GLY A 235 1.57 9.03 -9.67
CA GLY A 235 2.52 8.74 -8.62
C GLY A 235 3.45 7.58 -9.01
N VAL A 236 4.70 7.60 -8.56
CA VAL A 236 5.62 6.45 -8.54
C VAL A 236 6.53 6.61 -7.33
N VAL A 237 6.92 5.49 -6.72
CA VAL A 237 7.81 5.47 -5.57
C VAL A 237 9.15 4.87 -5.98
N TYR A 238 10.22 5.60 -5.73
CA TYR A 238 11.60 5.18 -5.94
C TYR A 238 12.21 4.79 -4.60
N ILE A 239 12.64 3.54 -4.47
CA ILE A 239 13.35 3.05 -3.29
C ILE A 239 14.82 2.87 -3.67
N PRO A 240 15.76 3.66 -3.14
CA PRO A 240 17.18 3.49 -3.46
C PRO A 240 17.83 2.40 -2.60
N ALA A 241 19.09 2.09 -2.89
CA ALA A 241 19.98 1.29 -2.03
C ALA A 241 21.25 2.06 -1.59
N PRO A 242 21.13 3.05 -0.68
CA PRO A 242 22.24 3.94 -0.32
C PRO A 242 23.44 3.23 0.35
N LEU A 243 23.22 2.09 1.01
CA LEU A 243 24.28 1.30 1.64
C LEU A 243 25.05 0.45 0.62
N ARG A 244 24.52 0.31 -0.60
CA ARG A 244 25.17 -0.27 -1.80
C ARG A 244 25.42 -1.78 -1.71
N TYR A 245 26.16 -2.28 -2.70
CA TYR A 245 26.52 -3.68 -2.88
C TYR A 245 27.39 -4.24 -1.73
N VAL A 246 27.07 -5.47 -1.29
CA VAL A 246 27.93 -6.30 -0.43
C VAL A 246 28.79 -7.20 -1.32
N GLN A 247 30.09 -6.90 -1.37
CA GLN A 247 31.08 -7.64 -2.18
C GLN A 247 31.98 -8.54 -1.33
N ASP A 248 32.37 -8.04 -0.16
CA ASP A 248 33.38 -8.62 0.73
C ASP A 248 33.25 -8.05 2.15
N GLU A 249 34.12 -8.48 3.07
CA GLU A 249 34.13 -7.99 4.47
C GLU A 249 34.36 -6.47 4.58
N THR A 250 35.13 -5.87 3.67
CA THR A 250 35.38 -4.41 3.67
C THR A 250 34.10 -3.66 3.37
N SER A 251 33.32 -4.16 2.41
CA SER A 251 32.01 -3.60 2.08
C SER A 251 31.03 -3.68 3.26
N ILE A 252 31.04 -4.78 4.03
CA ILE A 252 30.22 -4.94 5.24
C ILE A 252 30.62 -3.89 6.29
N GLN A 253 31.91 -3.74 6.58
CA GLN A 253 32.37 -2.74 7.54
C GLN A 253 31.95 -1.32 7.15
N ARG A 254 32.05 -0.98 5.86
CA ARG A 254 31.55 0.30 5.33
C ARG A 254 30.04 0.45 5.57
N ILE A 255 29.25 -0.57 5.20
CA ILE A 255 27.80 -0.59 5.39
C ILE A 255 27.42 -0.37 6.85
N LEU A 256 28.03 -1.10 7.78
CA LEU A 256 27.73 -0.96 9.21
C LEU A 256 28.17 0.40 9.77
N ASN A 257 29.26 0.97 9.27
CA ASN A 257 29.69 2.32 9.64
C ASN A 257 28.74 3.40 9.10
N ASP A 258 28.19 3.22 7.91
CA ASP A 258 27.20 4.14 7.33
C ASP A 258 25.85 4.00 8.04
N ALA A 259 25.39 2.78 8.35
CA ALA A 259 24.19 2.52 9.13
C ALA A 259 24.24 3.18 10.51
N LYS A 260 25.39 3.12 11.22
CA LYS A 260 25.58 3.81 12.51
C LYS A 260 25.41 5.32 12.46
N LYS A 261 25.61 5.94 11.29
CA LYS A 261 25.40 7.39 11.12
C LYS A 261 23.91 7.75 11.06
N GLY A 262 23.04 6.80 10.68
CA GLY A 262 21.58 6.97 10.67
C GLY A 262 21.07 8.09 9.74
N ASN A 263 21.81 8.41 8.67
CA ASN A 263 21.52 9.56 7.80
C ASN A 263 21.08 9.17 6.38
N VAL A 264 20.80 7.89 6.16
CA VAL A 264 20.29 7.31 4.93
C VAL A 264 19.36 6.14 5.26
N LEU A 265 18.44 5.83 4.36
CA LEU A 265 17.71 4.58 4.34
C LEU A 265 18.70 3.41 4.33
N ALA A 266 18.53 2.47 5.26
CA ALA A 266 19.39 1.30 5.33
C ALA A 266 18.98 0.23 4.31
N SER A 267 19.20 0.53 3.04
CA SER A 267 18.89 -0.36 1.92
C SER A 267 20.16 -0.77 1.17
N MET A 268 20.31 -2.08 0.97
CA MET A 268 21.50 -2.71 0.38
C MET A 268 21.12 -3.90 -0.51
N TYR A 269 22.09 -4.35 -1.30
CA TYR A 269 21.91 -5.49 -2.19
C TYR A 269 23.15 -6.38 -2.23
N PHE A 270 22.96 -7.67 -2.50
CA PHE A 270 24.07 -8.60 -2.68
C PHE A 270 23.67 -9.82 -3.50
N HIS A 271 24.68 -10.53 -4.02
CA HIS A 271 24.45 -11.77 -4.76
C HIS A 271 24.46 -12.99 -3.82
N PRO A 272 23.39 -13.80 -3.78
CA PRO A 272 23.31 -14.90 -2.81
C PRO A 272 24.30 -16.04 -3.08
N TYR A 273 24.83 -16.17 -4.30
CA TYR A 273 25.87 -17.18 -4.59
C TYR A 273 27.18 -16.95 -3.82
N LEU A 274 27.41 -15.75 -3.26
CA LEU A 274 28.57 -15.47 -2.40
C LEU A 274 28.54 -16.30 -1.10
N GLU A 275 27.38 -16.80 -0.70
CA GLU A 275 27.21 -17.63 0.49
C GLU A 275 27.56 -19.11 0.24
N PHE A 276 27.60 -19.55 -1.02
CA PHE A 276 27.76 -20.95 -1.38
C PHE A 276 29.04 -21.63 -0.84
N PRO A 277 30.20 -20.95 -0.77
CA PRO A 277 31.41 -21.51 -0.17
C PRO A 277 31.27 -21.85 1.32
N TYR A 278 30.32 -21.25 2.02
CA TYR A 278 30.09 -21.46 3.46
C TYR A 278 29.11 -22.60 3.76
N LEU A 279 28.51 -23.19 2.73
CA LEU A 279 27.51 -24.24 2.86
C LEU A 279 28.12 -25.64 2.72
N GLU A 280 27.53 -26.60 3.40
CA GLU A 280 27.82 -28.03 3.27
C GLU A 280 26.52 -28.84 3.12
N PRO A 281 26.53 -29.95 2.35
CA PRO A 281 25.34 -30.77 2.18
C PRO A 281 25.02 -31.51 3.49
N VAL A 282 23.74 -31.54 3.86
CA VAL A 282 23.25 -32.35 4.97
C VAL A 282 23.23 -33.81 4.51
N ARG A 283 23.75 -34.71 5.35
CA ARG A 283 23.86 -36.14 5.05
C ARG A 283 23.13 -36.95 6.11
N ASP A 284 22.44 -37.98 5.64
CA ASP A 284 21.77 -38.95 6.49
C ASP A 284 22.77 -39.88 7.21
N LYS A 285 22.25 -40.83 8.00
CA LYS A 285 23.06 -41.78 8.77
C LYS A 285 23.96 -42.66 7.91
N ASP A 286 23.63 -42.84 6.64
CA ASP A 286 24.38 -43.66 5.67
C ASP A 286 25.35 -42.79 4.85
N GLY A 287 25.43 -41.49 5.14
CA GLY A 287 26.31 -40.54 4.46
C GLY A 287 25.77 -40.03 3.12
N LYS A 288 24.53 -40.35 2.74
CA LYS A 288 23.90 -39.86 1.51
C LYS A 288 23.32 -38.47 1.73
N VAL A 289 23.42 -37.62 0.70
CA VAL A 289 22.87 -36.25 0.76
C VAL A 289 21.34 -36.31 0.90
N GLU A 290 20.82 -35.62 1.90
CA GLU A 290 19.39 -35.51 2.14
C GLU A 290 18.73 -34.68 1.02
N MET A 291 17.48 -35.03 0.69
CA MET A 291 16.71 -34.38 -0.37
C MET A 291 15.40 -33.86 0.20
N ARG A 292 15.05 -32.62 -0.12
CA ARG A 292 13.77 -31.96 0.19
C ARG A 292 13.21 -31.38 -1.10
N ASP A 293 11.99 -31.72 -1.47
CA ASP A 293 11.31 -31.24 -2.69
C ASP A 293 12.12 -31.42 -3.98
N GLY A 294 12.90 -32.51 -4.06
CA GLY A 294 13.73 -32.83 -5.21
C GLY A 294 15.04 -32.03 -5.33
N LEU A 295 15.39 -31.22 -4.32
CA LEU A 295 16.66 -30.50 -4.20
C LEU A 295 17.50 -31.01 -3.00
N PRO A 296 18.83 -31.07 -3.11
CA PRO A 296 19.71 -31.43 -2.00
C PRO A 296 19.61 -30.42 -0.86
N VAL A 297 19.57 -30.91 0.38
CA VAL A 297 19.53 -30.08 1.58
C VAL A 297 20.94 -29.62 1.92
N TYR A 298 21.07 -28.32 2.15
CA TYR A 298 22.31 -27.67 2.54
C TYR A 298 22.11 -26.94 3.86
N ARG A 299 23.20 -26.77 4.60
CA ARG A 299 23.26 -25.94 5.80
C ARG A 299 24.56 -25.16 5.84
N TYR A 300 24.61 -24.09 6.62
CA TYR A 300 25.88 -23.44 6.92
C TYR A 300 26.79 -24.35 7.74
N LYS A 301 28.09 -24.32 7.42
CA LYS A 301 29.11 -25.06 8.18
C LYS A 301 29.11 -24.55 9.64
N LYS A 302 29.33 -25.45 10.59
CA LYS A 302 29.35 -25.08 12.01
C LYS A 302 30.41 -24.00 12.28
N GLY A 303 30.02 -22.93 12.98
CA GLY A 303 30.91 -21.80 13.31
C GLY A 303 31.18 -20.84 12.15
N THR A 304 30.41 -20.94 11.06
CA THR A 304 30.47 -19.99 9.95
C THR A 304 30.17 -18.56 10.43
N ASN A 305 30.92 -17.60 9.90
CA ASN A 305 30.63 -16.18 10.01
C ASN A 305 30.70 -15.55 8.60
N SER A 306 29.78 -15.94 7.73
CA SER A 306 29.74 -15.51 6.33
C SER A 306 29.33 -14.04 6.21
N TYR A 307 29.30 -13.53 4.97
CA TYR A 307 28.92 -12.14 4.73
C TYR A 307 27.51 -11.84 5.22
N LEU A 308 26.57 -12.75 4.96
CA LEU A 308 25.20 -12.60 5.42
C LEU A 308 25.06 -12.64 6.94
N HIS A 309 25.78 -13.55 7.63
CA HIS A 309 25.78 -13.60 9.10
C HIS A 309 26.31 -12.31 9.73
N GLN A 310 27.42 -11.79 9.20
CA GLN A 310 28.03 -10.54 9.65
C GLN A 310 27.09 -9.36 9.43
N LEU A 311 26.43 -9.31 8.26
CA LEU A 311 25.50 -8.25 7.92
C LEU A 311 24.27 -8.26 8.82
N VAL A 312 23.57 -9.40 8.94
CA VAL A 312 22.35 -9.51 9.75
C VAL A 312 22.64 -9.15 11.21
N THR A 313 23.65 -9.79 11.81
CA THR A 313 24.04 -9.52 13.20
C THR A 313 24.49 -8.08 13.39
N GLY A 314 25.27 -7.54 12.44
CA GLY A 314 25.80 -6.18 12.50
C GLY A 314 24.72 -5.12 12.39
N MET A 315 23.74 -5.29 11.49
CA MET A 315 22.62 -4.35 11.33
C MET A 315 21.73 -4.34 12.58
N CYS A 316 21.41 -5.51 13.13
CA CYS A 316 20.68 -5.62 14.41
C CYS A 316 21.45 -4.92 15.55
N ALA A 317 22.77 -5.09 15.62
CA ALA A 317 23.62 -4.41 16.60
C ALA A 317 23.67 -2.87 16.39
N CYS A 318 23.36 -2.37 15.20
CA CYS A 318 23.18 -0.95 14.91
C CYS A 318 21.76 -0.44 15.23
N GLY A 319 20.88 -1.29 15.77
CA GLY A 319 19.50 -0.94 16.13
C GLY A 319 18.51 -1.01 14.96
N TYR A 320 18.91 -1.60 13.82
CA TYR A 320 18.03 -1.78 12.68
C TYR A 320 17.26 -3.10 12.78
N HIS A 321 16.05 -3.10 12.25
CA HIS A 321 15.24 -4.29 12.05
C HIS A 321 14.95 -4.46 10.56
N PHE A 322 15.11 -5.68 10.06
CA PHE A 322 14.87 -5.94 8.65
C PHE A 322 13.38 -5.87 8.34
N ALA A 323 13.06 -5.20 7.24
CA ALA A 323 11.69 -4.92 6.83
C ALA A 323 11.48 -5.19 5.35
N THR A 324 10.22 -5.27 4.95
CA THR A 324 9.83 -5.32 3.55
C THR A 324 9.76 -3.93 2.95
N ILE A 325 9.77 -3.84 1.61
CA ILE A 325 9.48 -2.59 0.89
C ILE A 325 8.09 -2.04 1.23
N PHE A 326 7.15 -2.87 1.69
CA PHE A 326 5.79 -2.47 2.04
C PHE A 326 5.69 -1.90 3.46
N ASP A 327 6.67 -2.14 4.32
CA ASP A 327 6.77 -1.44 5.62
C ASP A 327 7.24 0.01 5.43
N VAL A 328 8.03 0.25 4.38
CA VAL A 328 8.57 1.56 4.00
C VAL A 328 7.61 2.30 3.06
N VAL A 329 6.92 1.56 2.18
CA VAL A 329 5.96 2.08 1.19
C VAL A 329 4.62 1.35 1.39
N PRO A 330 3.79 1.80 2.37
CA PRO A 330 2.57 1.10 2.76
C PRO A 330 1.52 1.04 1.63
N PHE A 331 1.48 2.08 0.80
CA PHE A 331 0.60 2.18 -0.35
C PHE A 331 1.39 2.39 -1.62
N SER A 332 1.14 1.57 -2.63
CA SER A 332 1.73 1.74 -3.95
C SER A 332 0.73 2.37 -4.92
N PRO A 333 1.08 3.48 -5.58
CA PRO A 333 0.24 4.08 -6.61
C PRO A 333 -0.16 3.08 -7.71
N ALA A 334 -1.46 2.99 -7.99
CA ALA A 334 -2.05 1.97 -8.84
C ALA A 334 -2.73 2.57 -10.08
N HIS A 335 -4.05 2.82 -10.08
CA HIS A 335 -4.77 3.20 -11.31
C HIS A 335 -5.21 4.65 -11.29
N ARG A 336 -5.23 5.25 -12.48
CA ARG A 336 -5.91 6.50 -12.77
C ARG A 336 -7.14 6.19 -13.58
N ILE A 337 -8.29 6.55 -13.04
CA ILE A 337 -9.59 6.24 -13.61
C ILE A 337 -10.23 7.55 -14.05
N VAL A 338 -10.42 7.69 -15.36
CA VAL A 338 -11.13 8.82 -15.93
C VAL A 338 -12.63 8.50 -15.95
N LEU A 339 -13.42 9.39 -15.37
CA LEU A 339 -14.87 9.24 -15.34
C LEU A 339 -15.51 9.53 -16.71
N PRO A 340 -16.70 8.98 -17.01
CA PRO A 340 -17.46 9.38 -18.18
C PRO A 340 -17.74 10.88 -18.18
N LYS A 341 -17.71 11.50 -19.36
CA LYS A 341 -17.94 12.95 -19.49
C LYS A 341 -19.30 13.36 -18.91
N GLY A 342 -19.31 14.41 -18.08
CA GLY A 342 -20.52 14.95 -17.47
C GLY A 342 -20.98 14.20 -16.21
N THR A 343 -20.17 13.26 -15.71
CA THR A 343 -20.44 12.54 -14.47
C THR A 343 -19.60 13.07 -13.30
N SER A 344 -20.02 12.72 -12.08
CA SER A 344 -19.25 12.89 -10.86
C SER A 344 -19.05 11.56 -10.16
N PHE A 345 -17.95 11.41 -9.42
CA PHE A 345 -17.72 10.21 -8.60
C PHE A 345 -18.63 10.23 -7.38
N VAL A 346 -19.25 9.09 -7.08
CA VAL A 346 -20.08 8.91 -5.88
C VAL A 346 -19.28 8.25 -4.77
N GLY A 347 -18.50 7.23 -5.12
CA GLY A 347 -17.75 6.41 -4.18
C GLY A 347 -17.64 4.98 -4.69
N THR A 348 -17.48 4.05 -3.75
CA THR A 348 -17.32 2.63 -4.05
C THR A 348 -18.20 1.76 -3.16
N ALA A 349 -18.62 0.60 -3.66
CA ALA A 349 -19.37 -0.39 -2.89
C ALA A 349 -19.30 -1.76 -3.56
N ASP A 350 -19.34 -2.87 -2.81
CA ASP A 350 -19.39 -4.22 -3.38
C ASP A 350 -20.79 -4.55 -3.90
N LEU A 351 -21.16 -4.00 -5.06
CA LEU A 351 -22.47 -4.21 -5.67
C LEU A 351 -22.58 -5.63 -6.24
N GLN A 352 -21.47 -6.29 -6.54
CA GLN A 352 -21.45 -7.67 -7.05
C GLN A 352 -21.56 -8.74 -5.95
N GLY A 353 -21.18 -8.42 -4.71
CA GLY A 353 -21.07 -9.37 -3.60
C GLY A 353 -19.87 -10.30 -3.74
N ASN A 354 -18.79 -9.83 -4.37
CA ASN A 354 -17.58 -10.62 -4.63
C ASN A 354 -16.41 -10.25 -3.70
N GLY A 355 -16.65 -9.38 -2.72
CA GLY A 355 -15.66 -8.86 -1.78
C GLY A 355 -14.73 -7.81 -2.39
N VAL A 356 -15.04 -7.26 -3.56
CA VAL A 356 -14.28 -6.17 -4.21
C VAL A 356 -15.21 -4.98 -4.39
N SER A 357 -14.74 -3.81 -4.01
CA SER A 357 -15.52 -2.59 -4.13
C SER A 357 -15.58 -2.12 -5.59
N ASP A 358 -16.79 -2.03 -6.12
CA ASP A 358 -17.06 -1.47 -7.44
C ASP A 358 -17.05 0.06 -7.37
N ARG A 359 -16.68 0.72 -8.47
CA ARG A 359 -16.66 2.19 -8.56
C ARG A 359 -17.96 2.70 -9.13
N ILE A 360 -18.47 3.78 -8.55
CA ILE A 360 -19.80 4.32 -8.88
C ILE A 360 -19.65 5.78 -9.31
N ALA A 361 -20.15 6.08 -10.51
CA ALA A 361 -20.25 7.44 -11.03
C ALA A 361 -21.71 7.78 -11.38
N VAL A 362 -22.07 9.05 -11.35
CA VAL A 362 -23.42 9.52 -11.62
C VAL A 362 -23.42 10.61 -12.69
N ASP A 363 -24.33 10.52 -13.67
CA ASP A 363 -24.77 11.69 -14.45
C ASP A 363 -26.03 12.25 -13.78
N PRO A 364 -25.93 13.31 -12.97
CA PRO A 364 -27.05 13.83 -12.23
C PRO A 364 -28.09 14.51 -13.13
N LYS A 365 -27.71 14.95 -14.34
CA LYS A 365 -28.64 15.61 -15.26
C LYS A 365 -29.54 14.60 -15.96
N GLN A 366 -28.99 13.45 -16.33
CA GLN A 366 -29.73 12.37 -16.98
C GLN A 366 -30.36 11.38 -15.97
N GLY A 367 -29.88 11.38 -14.73
CA GLY A 367 -30.27 10.40 -13.72
C GLY A 367 -29.75 9.01 -14.02
N LYS A 368 -28.48 8.91 -14.44
CA LYS A 368 -27.83 7.64 -14.74
C LYS A 368 -26.77 7.32 -13.70
N ILE A 369 -26.73 6.06 -13.26
CA ILE A 369 -25.65 5.51 -12.45
C ILE A 369 -24.82 4.58 -13.32
N TYR A 370 -23.52 4.84 -13.31
CA TYR A 370 -22.50 4.07 -13.99
C TYR A 370 -21.67 3.30 -12.98
N VAL A 371 -21.38 2.04 -13.28
CA VAL A 371 -20.57 1.16 -12.43
C VAL A 371 -19.42 0.57 -13.25
N GLN A 372 -18.25 0.47 -12.62
CA GLN A 372 -17.09 -0.24 -13.15
C GLN A 372 -16.63 -1.29 -12.12
N THR A 373 -16.46 -2.54 -12.57
CA THR A 373 -16.36 -3.75 -11.71
C THR A 373 -15.00 -4.47 -11.73
N ASP A 374 -14.00 -3.89 -12.39
CA ASP A 374 -12.64 -4.43 -12.38
C ASP A 374 -11.99 -4.50 -10.99
N ARG A 375 -11.48 -5.66 -10.59
CA ARG A 375 -10.48 -5.75 -9.52
C ARG A 375 -9.20 -5.04 -9.95
N LEU A 376 -8.70 -4.09 -9.17
CA LEU A 376 -7.46 -3.39 -9.49
C LEU A 376 -6.27 -4.28 -9.14
N THR A 377 -5.50 -4.71 -10.13
CA THR A 377 -4.32 -5.58 -9.93
C THR A 377 -3.15 -5.05 -10.75
N TRP A 378 -1.93 -5.52 -10.44
CA TRP A 378 -0.78 -5.34 -11.30
C TRP A 378 -0.93 -6.09 -12.64
N PRO A 379 -0.30 -5.61 -13.74
CA PRO A 379 0.38 -4.32 -13.88
C PRO A 379 -0.62 -3.15 -13.85
N ARG A 380 -0.19 -1.98 -13.37
CA ARG A 380 -1.06 -0.81 -13.32
C ARG A 380 -1.33 -0.22 -14.71
N ASN A 381 -2.34 0.64 -14.82
CA ASN A 381 -2.80 1.26 -16.08
C ASN A 381 -3.23 0.31 -17.19
N ARG A 382 -3.49 -0.96 -16.86
CA ARG A 382 -4.20 -1.83 -17.79
C ARG A 382 -5.53 -1.19 -18.16
N THR A 383 -5.98 -1.43 -19.38
CA THR A 383 -7.32 -1.01 -19.80
C THR A 383 -8.35 -1.68 -18.89
N LEU A 384 -9.13 -0.88 -18.17
CA LEU A 384 -10.26 -1.33 -17.37
C LEU A 384 -11.48 -1.54 -18.27
N LYS A 385 -12.47 -2.32 -17.82
CA LYS A 385 -13.75 -2.45 -18.51
C LYS A 385 -14.41 -1.08 -18.64
N PRO A 386 -15.16 -0.84 -19.73
CA PRO A 386 -15.92 0.39 -19.86
C PRO A 386 -16.93 0.54 -18.72
N TRP A 387 -17.27 1.79 -18.41
CA TRP A 387 -18.34 2.11 -17.48
C TRP A 387 -19.69 1.60 -18.01
N GLU A 388 -20.40 0.81 -17.21
CA GLU A 388 -21.70 0.25 -17.58
C GLU A 388 -22.83 1.03 -16.92
N THR A 389 -23.92 1.29 -17.63
CA THR A 389 -25.11 1.92 -17.03
C THR A 389 -25.89 0.86 -16.26
N TRP A 390 -25.89 0.96 -14.93
CA TRP A 390 -26.59 0.03 -14.04
C TRP A 390 -27.96 0.54 -13.59
N LEU A 391 -28.18 1.85 -13.68
CA LEU A 391 -29.47 2.48 -13.42
C LEU A 391 -29.68 3.66 -14.37
N ASP A 392 -30.89 3.78 -14.92
CA ASP A 392 -31.31 4.93 -15.73
C ASP A 392 -32.74 5.34 -15.33
N ILE A 393 -32.83 6.41 -14.55
CA ILE A 393 -34.09 6.91 -13.96
C ILE A 393 -34.83 7.81 -14.97
N LYS A 394 -34.17 8.22 -16.07
CA LYS A 394 -34.74 9.09 -17.11
C LYS A 394 -35.21 10.46 -16.61
N LYS A 395 -34.73 10.91 -15.45
CA LYS A 395 -35.02 12.22 -14.86
C LYS A 395 -33.80 12.72 -14.06
N PRO A 396 -33.62 14.04 -13.92
CA PRO A 396 -32.55 14.59 -13.10
C PRO A 396 -32.57 14.06 -11.65
N LEU A 397 -31.40 13.78 -11.11
CA LEU A 397 -31.18 13.38 -9.73
C LEU A 397 -30.91 14.60 -8.85
N ASN A 398 -31.75 14.80 -7.84
CA ASN A 398 -31.66 15.91 -6.89
C ASN A 398 -31.68 15.36 -5.46
N GLY A 399 -30.61 14.68 -5.06
CA GLY A 399 -30.53 13.97 -3.80
C GLY A 399 -29.14 13.44 -3.48
N ARG A 400 -29.01 12.81 -2.31
CA ARG A 400 -27.80 12.07 -1.92
C ARG A 400 -27.90 10.63 -2.40
N ILE A 401 -26.77 10.07 -2.84
CA ILE A 401 -26.65 8.65 -3.17
C ILE A 401 -25.89 8.00 -2.03
N LEU A 402 -26.46 6.93 -1.48
CA LEU A 402 -25.90 6.16 -0.39
C LEU A 402 -25.84 4.70 -0.82
N THR A 403 -24.80 4.00 -0.41
CA THR A 403 -24.62 2.58 -0.71
C THR A 403 -24.43 1.80 0.58
N GLY A 404 -24.94 0.57 0.60
CA GLY A 404 -24.72 -0.36 1.70
C GLY A 404 -25.59 -1.60 1.61
N ASN A 405 -25.24 -2.64 2.35
CA ASN A 405 -25.95 -3.92 2.42
C ASN A 405 -27.23 -3.80 3.26
N PHE A 406 -28.22 -3.05 2.74
CA PHE A 406 -29.50 -2.79 3.42
C PHE A 406 -30.36 -4.05 3.53
N THR A 407 -30.21 -5.01 2.62
CA THR A 407 -30.97 -6.26 2.61
C THR A 407 -30.37 -7.34 3.51
N GLY A 408 -29.05 -7.34 3.69
CA GLY A 408 -28.28 -8.39 4.37
C GLY A 408 -27.97 -9.58 3.46
N ASP A 409 -27.99 -9.42 2.14
CA ASP A 409 -27.74 -10.51 1.19
C ASP A 409 -26.26 -10.63 0.79
N GLY A 410 -25.40 -9.78 1.35
CA GLY A 410 -23.96 -9.75 1.11
C GLY A 410 -23.54 -8.85 -0.05
N LYS A 411 -24.49 -8.19 -0.74
CA LYS A 411 -24.21 -7.16 -1.74
C LYS A 411 -24.52 -5.79 -1.16
N SER A 412 -23.82 -4.79 -1.65
CA SER A 412 -24.22 -3.40 -1.45
C SER A 412 -25.40 -3.07 -2.36
N ASP A 413 -26.39 -2.42 -1.77
CA ASP A 413 -27.56 -1.83 -2.41
C ASP A 413 -27.35 -0.32 -2.57
N LEU A 414 -28.28 0.36 -3.25
CA LEU A 414 -28.23 1.81 -3.47
C LEU A 414 -29.51 2.50 -3.01
N LEU A 415 -29.39 3.59 -2.24
CA LEU A 415 -30.49 4.46 -1.84
C LEU A 415 -30.26 5.86 -2.41
N ILE A 416 -31.21 6.37 -3.18
CA ILE A 416 -31.26 7.78 -3.57
C ILE A 416 -32.22 8.50 -2.63
N LEU A 417 -31.70 9.45 -1.86
CA LEU A 417 -32.49 10.28 -0.96
C LEU A 417 -32.68 11.67 -1.54
N ASP A 418 -33.90 11.92 -2.03
CA ASP A 418 -34.31 13.23 -2.53
C ASP A 418 -34.33 14.27 -1.41
N THR A 419 -34.12 15.53 -1.79
CA THR A 419 -34.17 16.69 -0.87
C THR A 419 -35.53 16.86 -0.17
N ASN A 420 -36.60 16.28 -0.70
CA ASN A 420 -37.93 16.28 -0.08
C ASN A 420 -38.13 15.14 0.95
N GLY A 421 -37.10 14.35 1.24
CA GLY A 421 -37.15 13.22 2.17
C GLY A 421 -37.66 11.90 1.56
N THR A 422 -37.90 11.83 0.25
CA THR A 422 -38.22 10.57 -0.42
C THR A 422 -36.95 9.76 -0.66
N GLY A 423 -36.84 8.59 -0.02
CA GLY A 423 -35.75 7.64 -0.24
C GLY A 423 -36.17 6.53 -1.20
N HIS A 424 -35.52 6.46 -2.36
CA HIS A 424 -35.72 5.43 -3.38
C HIS A 424 -34.68 4.31 -3.20
N LEU A 425 -35.11 3.12 -2.75
CA LEU A 425 -34.25 1.96 -2.54
C LEU A 425 -34.16 1.11 -3.83
N TYR A 426 -32.93 0.85 -4.24
CA TYR A 426 -32.55 0.00 -5.34
C TYR A 426 -31.70 -1.16 -4.84
N ILE A 427 -32.11 -2.39 -5.11
CA ILE A 427 -31.36 -3.59 -4.73
C ILE A 427 -30.43 -3.98 -5.87
N SER A 428 -29.19 -4.35 -5.54
CA SER A 428 -28.26 -4.90 -6.53
C SER A 428 -28.55 -6.37 -6.82
N ASN A 429 -28.59 -6.75 -8.10
CA ASN A 429 -28.58 -8.15 -8.51
C ASN A 429 -27.18 -8.63 -8.99
N GLY A 430 -26.15 -7.81 -8.74
CA GLY A 430 -24.76 -8.04 -9.16
C GLY A 430 -24.41 -7.56 -10.57
N HIS A 431 -25.38 -7.07 -11.33
CA HIS A 431 -25.18 -6.52 -12.67
C HIS A 431 -26.00 -5.25 -12.96
N GLN A 432 -27.06 -5.00 -12.18
CA GLN A 432 -27.97 -3.87 -12.30
C GLN A 432 -28.55 -3.51 -10.93
N LEU A 433 -29.04 -2.28 -10.83
CA LEU A 433 -29.75 -1.76 -9.67
C LEU A 433 -31.26 -1.72 -9.96
N ILE A 434 -32.03 -2.48 -9.19
CA ILE A 434 -33.47 -2.64 -9.41
C ILE A 434 -34.23 -1.85 -8.36
N HIS A 435 -35.06 -0.90 -8.80
CA HIS A 435 -35.96 -0.18 -7.89
C HIS A 435 -36.93 -1.16 -7.23
N VAL A 436 -37.01 -1.12 -5.91
CA VAL A 436 -37.91 -2.02 -5.15
C VAL A 436 -38.88 -1.29 -4.25
N ARG A 437 -38.55 -0.09 -3.77
CA ARG A 437 -39.42 0.65 -2.84
C ARG A 437 -39.04 2.12 -2.70
N ASP A 438 -40.04 2.91 -2.34
CA ASP A 438 -39.88 4.28 -1.83
C ASP A 438 -40.22 4.34 -0.34
N TYR A 439 -39.48 5.17 0.39
CA TYR A 439 -39.65 5.42 1.80
C TYR A 439 -39.72 6.92 2.07
N THR A 440 -40.48 7.30 3.10
CA THR A 440 -40.43 8.67 3.62
C THR A 440 -39.46 8.70 4.79
N LEU A 441 -38.40 9.49 4.64
CA LEU A 441 -37.39 9.73 5.66
C LEU A 441 -37.49 11.19 6.16
N PRO A 442 -37.05 11.47 7.40
CA PRO A 442 -37.00 12.83 7.91
C PRO A 442 -36.15 13.73 7.02
N GLN A 443 -36.48 15.02 6.94
CA GLN A 443 -35.74 16.01 6.13
C GLN A 443 -34.68 16.77 6.93
N GLN A 444 -34.73 16.73 8.27
CA GLN A 444 -33.86 17.51 9.15
C GLN A 444 -32.72 16.65 9.68
N TYR A 445 -31.60 16.68 8.98
CA TYR A 445 -30.34 16.07 9.36
C TYR A 445 -29.19 16.86 8.74
N ASP A 446 -28.07 16.95 9.45
CA ASP A 446 -26.85 17.59 8.95
C ASP A 446 -25.95 16.56 8.24
N ASP A 447 -26.00 15.31 8.68
CA ASP A 447 -25.20 14.22 8.12
C ASP A 447 -25.97 12.90 7.98
N ILE A 448 -25.48 12.06 7.06
CA ILE A 448 -25.98 10.70 6.87
C ILE A 448 -24.81 9.75 6.68
N LEU A 449 -24.75 8.72 7.50
CA LEU A 449 -23.79 7.63 7.41
C LEU A 449 -24.50 6.31 7.11
N VAL A 450 -23.75 5.33 6.61
CA VAL A 450 -24.20 3.95 6.43
C VAL A 450 -23.21 3.02 7.14
N GLY A 451 -23.72 2.03 7.87
CA GLY A 451 -22.88 1.01 8.50
C GLY A 451 -23.67 0.05 9.39
N ASP A 452 -23.05 -1.08 9.74
CA ASP A 452 -23.63 -2.10 10.61
C ASP A 452 -23.33 -1.83 12.09
N VAL A 453 -24.12 -0.94 12.69
CA VAL A 453 -23.99 -0.58 14.11
C VAL A 453 -24.40 -1.70 15.09
N GLU A 454 -24.98 -2.81 14.61
CA GLU A 454 -25.45 -3.93 15.44
C GLU A 454 -24.62 -5.21 15.31
N GLY A 455 -23.82 -5.33 14.25
CA GLY A 455 -22.99 -6.50 13.96
C GLY A 455 -23.78 -7.71 13.48
N ASN A 456 -24.87 -7.49 12.73
CA ASN A 456 -25.74 -8.55 12.21
C ASN A 456 -25.63 -8.76 10.68
N GLY A 457 -24.67 -8.09 10.04
CA GLY A 457 -24.44 -8.09 8.60
C GLY A 457 -25.40 -7.21 7.80
N LYS A 458 -26.27 -6.43 8.44
CA LYS A 458 -27.18 -5.48 7.78
C LYS A 458 -26.83 -4.06 8.13
N GLU A 459 -26.50 -3.29 7.09
CA GLU A 459 -26.16 -1.90 7.27
C GLU A 459 -27.42 -1.03 7.41
N LYS A 460 -27.30 0.01 8.23
CA LYS A 460 -28.38 0.96 8.52
C LYS A 460 -27.97 2.35 8.08
N LEU A 461 -28.96 3.17 7.76
CA LEU A 461 -28.76 4.60 7.60
C LEU A 461 -28.76 5.24 8.99
N VAL A 462 -27.73 6.00 9.32
CA VAL A 462 -27.64 6.80 10.56
C VAL A 462 -27.71 8.28 10.21
N MET A 463 -28.80 8.96 10.60
CA MET A 463 -28.94 10.40 10.45
C MET A 463 -28.48 11.12 11.71
N ILE A 464 -27.70 12.17 11.51
CA ILE A 464 -27.10 12.97 12.58
C ILE A 464 -27.67 14.38 12.51
N ASP A 465 -28.20 14.84 13.64
CA ASP A 465 -28.53 16.23 13.88
C ASP A 465 -27.42 16.82 14.76
N LYS A 466 -26.53 17.61 14.14
CA LYS A 466 -25.37 18.24 14.79
C LYS A 466 -25.78 19.38 15.71
N GLN A 467 -27.00 19.89 15.60
CA GLN A 467 -27.51 20.98 16.44
C GLN A 467 -27.97 20.43 17.79
N THR A 468 -28.63 19.27 17.79
CA THR A 468 -29.13 18.62 19.00
C THR A 468 -28.20 17.52 19.52
N GLY A 469 -27.25 17.04 18.70
CA GLY A 469 -26.40 15.89 19.00
C GLY A 469 -27.15 14.56 18.92
N MET A 470 -28.30 14.53 18.23
CA MET A 470 -29.12 13.33 18.12
C MET A 470 -28.70 12.45 16.96
N PHE A 471 -28.63 11.14 17.23
CA PHE A 471 -28.35 10.10 16.25
C PHE A 471 -29.57 9.18 16.11
N ARG A 472 -30.03 8.97 14.88
CA ARG A 472 -31.17 8.09 14.59
C ARG A 472 -30.79 7.08 13.52
N SER A 473 -31.03 5.79 13.78
CA SER A 473 -30.83 4.74 12.79
C SER A 473 -32.14 4.35 12.11
N PHE A 474 -32.08 4.06 10.82
CA PHE A 474 -33.21 3.66 9.99
C PHE A 474 -32.93 2.29 9.38
N THR A 475 -33.77 1.31 9.74
CA THR A 475 -33.74 -0.05 9.19
C THR A 475 -34.84 -0.20 8.15
N PHE A 476 -34.47 -0.57 6.93
CA PHE A 476 -35.40 -0.82 5.84
C PHE A 476 -35.98 -2.24 5.93
N ASN A 477 -37.27 -2.35 6.23
CA ASN A 477 -38.00 -3.61 6.21
C ASN A 477 -38.89 -3.73 4.97
N LYS A 478 -39.45 -4.92 4.76
CA LYS A 478 -40.30 -5.22 3.59
C LYS A 478 -41.47 -4.27 3.39
N ASN A 479 -42.01 -3.59 4.39
CA ASN A 479 -43.12 -2.64 4.16
C ASN A 479 -43.00 -1.36 5.00
N THR A 480 -41.95 -1.22 5.80
CA THR A 480 -41.81 -0.15 6.79
C THR A 480 -40.35 0.26 6.91
N VAL A 481 -40.10 1.49 7.36
CA VAL A 481 -38.82 1.86 7.94
C VAL A 481 -38.98 1.84 9.45
N LYS A 482 -38.13 1.09 10.14
CA LYS A 482 -38.02 1.17 11.59
C LYS A 482 -37.02 2.25 11.93
N GLN A 483 -37.43 3.23 12.73
CA GLN A 483 -36.54 4.24 13.29
C GLN A 483 -36.20 3.86 14.73
N ASP A 484 -34.93 3.92 15.07
CA ASP A 484 -34.43 3.77 16.44
C ASP A 484 -33.55 4.99 16.81
N ILE A 485 -33.48 5.31 18.10
CA ILE A 485 -32.58 6.35 18.62
C ILE A 485 -31.29 5.67 19.07
N LEU A 486 -30.15 6.14 18.57
CA LEU A 486 -28.85 5.72 19.06
C LEU A 486 -28.48 6.55 20.30
N ARG A 487 -28.13 5.88 21.39
CA ARG A 487 -27.74 6.48 22.66
C ARG A 487 -26.25 6.79 22.61
N VAL A 488 -25.92 7.88 21.93
CA VAL A 488 -24.57 8.43 21.85
C VAL A 488 -24.43 9.52 22.90
N PRO A 489 -23.39 9.49 23.77
CA PRO A 489 -23.10 10.59 24.67
C PRO A 489 -22.93 11.91 23.91
N PRO A 490 -23.48 13.03 24.39
CA PRO A 490 -23.45 14.28 23.63
C PRO A 490 -22.02 14.82 23.51
N LEU A 491 -21.59 15.07 22.27
CA LEU A 491 -20.38 15.81 21.92
C LEU A 491 -20.68 16.70 20.72
N LEU A 492 -20.92 17.99 20.99
CA LEU A 492 -21.27 18.96 19.96
C LEU A 492 -20.00 19.66 19.47
N LYS A 493 -19.66 19.41 18.21
CA LYS A 493 -18.54 20.04 17.51
C LYS A 493 -19.09 20.60 16.20
N LYS A 494 -18.99 21.91 16.02
CA LYS A 494 -19.68 22.63 14.94
C LYS A 494 -19.22 22.20 13.53
N ASP A 495 -17.98 21.75 13.42
CA ASP A 495 -17.33 21.34 12.18
C ASP A 495 -17.00 19.84 12.12
N ALA A 496 -17.69 19.05 12.95
CA ALA A 496 -17.47 17.61 13.02
C ALA A 496 -17.77 16.92 11.68
N GLN A 497 -16.85 16.04 11.29
CA GLN A 497 -17.08 14.98 10.32
C GLN A 497 -17.25 13.68 11.10
N TYR A 498 -18.23 12.87 10.72
CA TYR A 498 -18.51 11.61 11.39
C TYR A 498 -18.26 10.44 10.44
N PHE A 499 -17.81 9.32 11.01
CA PHE A 499 -17.60 8.07 10.29
C PHE A 499 -18.15 6.90 11.10
N LEU A 500 -18.55 5.83 10.40
CA LEU A 500 -18.92 4.55 10.97
C LEU A 500 -17.92 3.50 10.48
N ALA A 501 -17.21 2.86 11.39
CA ALA A 501 -16.27 1.78 11.07
C ALA A 501 -15.98 0.93 12.31
N ASP A 502 -15.67 -0.35 12.13
CA ASP A 502 -15.33 -1.26 13.23
C ASP A 502 -13.89 -1.03 13.69
N VAL A 503 -13.68 -0.18 14.70
CA VAL A 503 -12.32 0.14 15.17
C VAL A 503 -11.85 -0.85 16.23
N ASN A 504 -12.73 -1.68 16.79
CA ASN A 504 -12.37 -2.64 17.83
C ASN A 504 -12.24 -4.09 17.32
N GLY A 505 -12.69 -4.38 16.10
CA GLY A 505 -12.62 -5.69 15.45
C GLY A 505 -13.69 -6.67 15.93
N PHE A 506 -14.80 -6.18 16.52
CA PHE A 506 -15.90 -7.03 17.01
C PHE A 506 -17.08 -7.14 16.03
N GLY A 507 -16.90 -6.69 14.79
CA GLY A 507 -17.88 -6.77 13.71
C GLY A 507 -18.99 -5.74 13.79
N LYS A 508 -18.88 -4.72 14.65
CA LYS A 508 -19.86 -3.65 14.80
C LYS A 508 -19.23 -2.33 14.39
N ALA A 509 -19.95 -1.52 13.62
CA ALA A 509 -19.52 -0.17 13.33
C ALA A 509 -19.57 0.70 14.60
N ASP A 510 -18.40 1.21 14.99
CA ASP A 510 -18.20 2.22 16.02
C ASP A 510 -18.35 3.61 15.41
N LEU A 511 -18.46 4.64 16.26
CA LEU A 511 -18.58 6.03 15.84
C LEU A 511 -17.25 6.77 16.01
N ILE A 512 -16.80 7.40 14.93
CA ILE A 512 -15.62 8.27 14.92
C ILE A 512 -16.08 9.70 14.61
N LEU A 513 -15.60 10.67 15.37
CA LEU A 513 -15.79 12.09 15.14
C LEU A 513 -14.42 12.74 14.92
N TRP A 514 -14.25 13.40 13.77
CA TRP A 514 -13.14 14.29 13.50
C TRP A 514 -13.58 15.75 13.64
N SER A 515 -12.94 16.52 14.50
CA SER A 515 -13.20 17.97 14.61
C SER A 515 -12.08 18.76 13.94
N ASN A 516 -12.46 19.62 13.00
CA ASN A 516 -11.50 20.48 12.30
C ASN A 516 -11.05 21.66 13.17
N GLU A 517 -11.78 21.99 14.25
CA GLU A 517 -11.53 23.11 15.15
C GLU A 517 -10.34 22.82 16.06
N ASP A 518 -10.27 21.60 16.60
CA ASP A 518 -9.21 21.15 17.50
C ASP A 518 -8.30 20.08 16.90
N HIS A 519 -8.49 19.74 15.61
CA HIS A 519 -7.71 18.75 14.85
C HIS A 519 -7.62 17.40 15.57
N THR A 520 -8.73 16.96 16.18
CA THR A 520 -8.77 15.79 17.05
C THR A 520 -9.77 14.75 16.58
N ALA A 521 -9.37 13.48 16.63
CA ALA A 521 -10.25 12.33 16.47
C ALA A 521 -10.76 11.83 17.83
N TYR A 522 -12.07 11.67 17.92
CA TYR A 522 -12.79 11.11 19.05
C TYR A 522 -13.46 9.81 18.63
N VAL A 523 -13.42 8.81 19.51
CA VAL A 523 -14.01 7.49 19.25
C VAL A 523 -15.01 7.13 20.34
N SER A 524 -16.11 6.54 19.91
CA SER A 524 -17.19 6.05 20.75
C SER A 524 -17.56 4.64 20.24
N LEU A 525 -17.24 3.61 21.03
CA LEU A 525 -17.46 2.21 20.65
C LEU A 525 -18.94 1.83 20.74
N SER A 526 -19.39 0.96 19.84
CA SER A 526 -20.72 0.36 19.84
C SER A 526 -20.79 -0.80 20.85
N GLU A 527 -21.59 -0.60 21.90
CA GLU A 527 -21.90 -1.62 22.90
C GLU A 527 -23.01 -2.58 22.41
N GLY A 528 -23.57 -2.31 21.23
CA GLY A 528 -24.74 -3.00 20.68
C GLY A 528 -26.07 -2.42 21.17
N ASN A 529 -27.18 -2.88 20.55
CA ASN A 529 -28.54 -2.41 20.83
C ASN A 529 -28.70 -0.87 20.74
N GLY A 530 -27.92 -0.24 19.86
CA GLY A 530 -27.91 1.20 19.66
C GLY A 530 -27.32 2.00 20.83
N VAL A 531 -26.52 1.40 21.70
CA VAL A 531 -25.81 2.07 22.79
C VAL A 531 -24.35 2.26 22.42
N PHE A 532 -23.82 3.45 22.70
CA PHE A 532 -22.41 3.77 22.49
C PHE A 532 -21.74 4.19 23.80
N SER A 533 -20.46 3.86 23.94
CA SER A 533 -19.64 4.25 25.09
C SER A 533 -19.39 5.77 25.15
N PRO A 534 -18.89 6.30 26.29
CA PRO A 534 -18.37 7.68 26.34
C PRO A 534 -17.32 7.95 25.26
N TRP A 535 -17.29 9.18 24.77
CA TRP A 535 -16.24 9.62 23.85
C TRP A 535 -14.88 9.60 24.52
N HIS A 536 -13.90 9.08 23.79
CA HIS A 536 -12.52 9.12 24.18
C HIS A 536 -11.71 9.91 23.14
N VAL A 537 -10.75 10.72 23.61
CA VAL A 537 -9.81 11.50 22.79
C VAL A 537 -8.61 10.62 22.50
N TRP A 538 -8.25 10.45 21.22
CA TRP A 538 -7.22 9.48 20.89
C TRP A 538 -6.22 9.85 19.83
N TYR A 539 -6.48 10.87 19.01
CA TYR A 539 -5.49 11.31 18.04
C TYR A 539 -5.56 12.81 17.83
N HIS A 540 -4.40 13.47 17.88
CA HIS A 540 -4.23 14.87 17.55
C HIS A 540 -3.35 14.97 16.31
N ALA A 541 -3.82 15.64 15.27
CA ALA A 541 -3.06 15.81 14.04
C ALA A 541 -2.56 17.24 13.86
N VAL A 542 -1.80 17.43 12.79
CA VAL A 542 -1.48 18.76 12.27
C VAL A 542 -2.74 19.38 11.62
N ALA A 543 -2.84 20.70 11.66
CA ALA A 543 -3.94 21.44 11.06
C ALA A 543 -4.12 21.12 9.57
N ASN A 544 -5.36 21.29 9.07
CA ASN A 544 -5.77 21.11 7.66
C ASN A 544 -5.72 19.68 7.11
N ALA A 545 -5.66 18.65 7.97
CA ALA A 545 -5.84 17.27 7.54
C ALA A 545 -7.28 17.00 7.05
N ARG A 546 -7.41 16.23 5.97
CA ARG A 546 -8.63 15.50 5.60
C ARG A 546 -8.54 14.10 6.16
N VAL A 547 -9.68 13.53 6.53
CA VAL A 547 -9.72 12.25 7.24
C VAL A 547 -10.63 11.26 6.52
N THR A 548 -10.20 10.00 6.47
CA THR A 548 -11.02 8.84 6.11
C THR A 548 -10.66 7.67 7.05
N VAL A 549 -11.46 6.60 7.01
CA VAL A 549 -11.27 5.43 7.87
C VAL A 549 -11.36 4.14 7.07
N GLY A 550 -10.57 3.13 7.42
CA GLY A 550 -10.59 1.81 6.78
C GLY A 550 -9.51 0.90 7.35
N ASP A 551 -9.74 -0.40 7.34
CA ASP A 551 -8.76 -1.41 7.76
C ASP A 551 -7.66 -1.52 6.69
N VAL A 552 -6.61 -0.72 6.81
CA VAL A 552 -5.59 -0.62 5.75
C VAL A 552 -4.47 -1.64 5.93
N ASP A 553 -4.31 -2.20 7.13
CA ASP A 553 -3.27 -3.19 7.43
C ASP A 553 -3.78 -4.64 7.47
N GLY A 554 -5.09 -4.84 7.45
CA GLY A 554 -5.76 -6.14 7.36
C GLY A 554 -5.88 -6.85 8.71
N ASP A 555 -5.75 -6.14 9.82
CA ASP A 555 -5.87 -6.71 11.16
C ASP A 555 -7.32 -6.89 11.64
N GLY A 556 -8.29 -6.47 10.82
CA GLY A 556 -9.73 -6.53 11.10
C GLY A 556 -10.27 -5.30 11.81
N LYS A 557 -9.46 -4.27 12.05
CA LYS A 557 -9.87 -3.01 12.68
C LYS A 557 -9.70 -1.87 11.70
N ALA A 558 -10.67 -0.96 11.69
CA ALA A 558 -10.57 0.23 10.88
C ALA A 558 -9.56 1.22 11.48
N ASP A 559 -8.65 1.69 10.64
CA ASP A 559 -7.62 2.68 10.97
C ASP A 559 -8.04 4.09 10.57
N LEU A 560 -7.32 5.08 11.11
CA LEU A 560 -7.50 6.49 10.78
C LEU A 560 -6.45 6.93 9.76
N LEU A 561 -6.91 7.46 8.63
CA LEU A 561 -6.04 7.96 7.57
C LEU A 561 -6.21 9.47 7.46
N LEU A 562 -5.08 10.18 7.50
CA LEU A 562 -5.03 11.62 7.39
C LEU A 562 -4.30 12.02 6.11
N PHE A 563 -4.81 13.03 5.43
CA PHE A 563 -4.28 13.53 4.17
C PHE A 563 -4.10 15.04 4.22
N TYR A 564 -2.92 15.52 3.87
CA TYR A 564 -2.56 16.93 3.81
C TYR A 564 -2.54 17.38 2.34
N PRO A 565 -3.67 17.86 1.78
CA PRO A 565 -3.86 18.06 0.34
C PRO A 565 -2.87 19.06 -0.27
N GLN A 566 -2.48 20.09 0.48
CA GLN A 566 -1.50 21.08 0.07
C GLN A 566 -0.16 20.44 -0.33
N TYR A 567 0.22 19.36 0.35
CA TYR A 567 1.52 18.69 0.21
C TYR A 567 1.40 17.35 -0.51
N GLY A 568 0.22 16.73 -0.56
CA GLY A 568 0.06 15.35 -1.02
C GLY A 568 0.56 14.33 0.01
N VAL A 569 0.73 14.73 1.26
CA VAL A 569 1.32 13.86 2.30
C VAL A 569 0.21 13.14 3.04
N TRP A 570 0.44 11.88 3.35
CA TRP A 570 -0.48 11.01 4.06
C TRP A 570 0.13 10.53 5.36
N GLU A 571 -0.73 10.26 6.32
CA GLU A 571 -0.40 9.77 7.65
C GLU A 571 -1.40 8.70 8.06
N GLU A 572 -0.87 7.62 8.62
CA GLU A 572 -1.63 6.47 9.09
C GLU A 572 -1.56 6.42 10.62
N ALA A 573 -2.71 6.25 11.26
CA ALA A 573 -2.80 5.96 12.69
C ALA A 573 -3.68 4.72 12.91
N ASN A 574 -3.05 3.61 13.28
CA ASN A 574 -3.68 2.30 13.36
C ASN A 574 -4.50 2.18 14.63
N SER A 575 -5.61 1.46 14.56
CA SER A 575 -6.43 1.21 15.75
C SER A 575 -5.77 0.22 16.70
N ASN A 576 -5.72 0.57 17.99
CA ASN A 576 -5.28 -0.37 19.03
C ASN A 576 -6.41 -1.29 19.54
N GLY A 577 -7.62 -1.17 18.97
CA GLY A 577 -8.81 -1.93 19.37
C GLY A 577 -9.46 -1.53 20.69
N ARG A 578 -8.97 -0.48 21.35
CA ARG A 578 -9.46 0.04 22.64
C ARG A 578 -9.84 1.51 22.51
N ALA A 579 -10.57 1.79 21.44
CA ALA A 579 -10.99 3.10 20.99
C ALA A 579 -9.85 4.04 20.56
N ALA A 580 -8.57 3.67 20.60
CA ALA A 580 -7.48 4.59 20.27
C ALA A 580 -6.81 4.35 18.92
N PHE A 581 -6.24 5.42 18.37
CA PHE A 581 -5.36 5.35 17.21
C PHE A 581 -3.91 5.66 17.62
N VAL A 582 -2.96 4.94 17.01
CA VAL A 582 -1.52 5.12 17.26
C VAL A 582 -0.82 5.25 15.93
N ARG A 583 0.00 6.29 15.78
CA ARG A 583 0.91 6.39 14.63
C ARG A 583 1.98 5.32 14.76
N VAL A 584 1.96 4.34 13.86
CA VAL A 584 2.89 3.20 13.87
C VAL A 584 3.96 3.30 12.78
N ARG A 585 3.76 4.20 11.80
CA ARG A 585 4.66 4.40 10.66
C ARG A 585 4.93 5.88 10.40
N GLU A 586 5.97 6.13 9.62
CA GLU A 586 6.26 7.46 9.13
C GLU A 586 5.22 7.94 8.10
N ARG A 587 5.22 9.24 7.82
CA ARG A 587 4.36 9.80 6.77
C ARG A 587 4.83 9.31 5.40
N PHE A 588 3.90 9.24 4.45
CA PHE A 588 4.20 8.83 3.08
C PHE A 588 3.64 9.82 2.04
N GLY A 589 4.10 9.72 0.80
CA GLY A 589 3.86 10.72 -0.25
C GLY A 589 5.04 11.68 -0.43
N PRO A 590 4.94 12.69 -1.29
CA PRO A 590 3.70 13.22 -1.88
C PRO A 590 3.00 12.30 -2.89
N TRP A 591 1.69 12.14 -2.75
CA TRP A 591 0.80 11.48 -3.71
C TRP A 591 -0.61 12.09 -3.66
N ALA A 592 -1.23 12.23 -4.83
CA ALA A 592 -2.54 12.80 -5.07
C ALA A 592 -2.71 14.26 -4.59
N ARG A 593 -1.68 15.11 -4.71
CA ARG A 593 -1.69 16.51 -4.27
C ARG A 593 -2.85 17.31 -4.88
N GLY A 594 -3.48 18.17 -4.07
CA GLY A 594 -4.48 19.15 -4.52
C GLY A 594 -5.59 19.46 -3.51
N GLU A 595 -5.91 20.75 -3.35
CA GLU A 595 -6.92 21.24 -2.39
C GLU A 595 -8.37 20.84 -2.71
N ASN A 596 -8.69 20.39 -3.91
CA ASN A 596 -10.07 19.98 -4.24
C ASN A 596 -10.28 18.47 -4.17
N ARG A 597 -9.26 17.71 -3.74
CA ARG A 597 -9.26 16.23 -3.76
C ARG A 597 -10.15 15.64 -2.67
N ILE A 598 -11.08 14.78 -3.06
CA ILE A 598 -11.92 14.02 -2.12
C ILE A 598 -11.27 12.65 -1.91
N ILE A 599 -10.98 12.31 -0.65
CA ILE A 599 -10.32 11.04 -0.30
C ILE A 599 -11.33 10.01 0.18
N MET A 600 -11.06 8.74 -0.10
CA MET A 600 -11.87 7.60 0.33
C MET A 600 -10.97 6.36 0.51
N THR A 601 -11.52 5.36 1.17
CA THR A 601 -10.90 4.05 1.42
C THR A 601 -11.84 2.94 0.99
N ALA A 602 -11.33 1.90 0.33
CA ALA A 602 -12.12 0.74 -0.09
C ALA A 602 -11.22 -0.43 -0.50
N ASP A 603 -11.67 -1.67 -0.36
CA ASP A 603 -10.96 -2.83 -0.92
C ASP A 603 -11.18 -2.91 -2.44
N LEU A 604 -10.19 -2.51 -3.25
CA LEU A 604 -10.28 -2.44 -4.71
C LEU A 604 -9.63 -3.64 -5.41
N ASP A 605 -8.74 -4.34 -4.71
CA ASP A 605 -8.02 -5.49 -5.23
C ASP A 605 -8.47 -6.83 -4.62
N GLY A 606 -9.43 -6.79 -3.68
CA GLY A 606 -10.02 -7.92 -2.97
C GLY A 606 -9.06 -8.63 -2.03
N ASN A 607 -8.10 -7.91 -1.43
CA ASN A 607 -7.13 -8.43 -0.49
C ASN A 607 -7.57 -8.30 0.99
N LYS A 608 -8.79 -7.78 1.24
CA LYS A 608 -9.39 -7.47 2.54
C LYS A 608 -8.76 -6.31 3.30
N ARG A 609 -7.89 -5.55 2.67
CA ARG A 609 -7.39 -4.27 3.16
C ARG A 609 -8.07 -3.16 2.38
N ALA A 610 -8.26 -2.04 3.04
CA ALA A 610 -8.65 -0.80 2.40
C ALA A 610 -7.48 -0.23 1.60
N ASP A 611 -7.74 0.05 0.33
CA ASP A 611 -6.90 0.84 -0.57
C ASP A 611 -7.30 2.31 -0.50
N LEU A 612 -6.45 3.20 -1.02
CA LEU A 612 -6.71 4.64 -1.07
C LEU A 612 -7.29 5.06 -2.42
N LEU A 613 -8.25 5.97 -2.37
CA LEU A 613 -8.77 6.70 -3.53
C LEU A 613 -8.68 8.21 -3.30
N SER A 614 -8.33 8.94 -4.36
CA SER A 614 -8.34 10.40 -4.40
C SER A 614 -9.03 10.90 -5.66
N TYR A 615 -10.22 11.47 -5.51
CA TYR A 615 -11.03 12.01 -6.59
C TYR A 615 -10.77 13.50 -6.78
N ASP A 616 -10.42 13.92 -7.99
CA ASP A 616 -10.41 15.32 -8.42
C ASP A 616 -11.69 15.65 -9.21
N PRO A 617 -12.62 16.42 -8.62
CA PRO A 617 -13.84 16.83 -9.31
C PRO A 617 -13.60 17.74 -10.52
N GLN A 618 -12.48 18.46 -10.56
CA GLN A 618 -12.19 19.41 -11.64
C GLN A 618 -11.80 18.68 -12.93
N SER A 619 -10.94 17.67 -12.82
CA SER A 619 -10.51 16.85 -13.96
C SER A 619 -11.40 15.63 -14.21
N GLY A 620 -12.24 15.23 -13.25
CA GLY A 620 -13.07 14.03 -13.37
C GLY A 620 -12.23 12.76 -13.29
N VAL A 621 -11.23 12.75 -12.40
CA VAL A 621 -10.22 11.68 -12.30
C VAL A 621 -10.18 11.13 -10.88
N VAL A 622 -10.13 9.80 -10.76
CA VAL A 622 -9.87 9.09 -9.50
C VAL A 622 -8.49 8.44 -9.58
N ASP A 623 -7.57 8.86 -8.72
CA ASP A 623 -6.27 8.22 -8.53
C ASP A 623 -6.38 7.19 -7.39
N THR A 624 -5.82 6.00 -7.56
CA THR A 624 -5.84 4.94 -6.54
C THR A 624 -4.45 4.49 -6.13
N ALA A 625 -4.30 4.04 -4.89
CA ALA A 625 -3.09 3.39 -4.38
C ALA A 625 -3.47 2.16 -3.58
N LEU A 626 -2.88 1.01 -3.92
CA LEU A 626 -3.21 -0.28 -3.28
C LEU A 626 -2.40 -0.47 -2.00
N SER A 627 -3.03 -1.01 -0.96
CA SER A 627 -2.40 -1.36 0.30
C SER A 627 -1.72 -2.72 0.23
N PHE A 628 -0.43 -2.75 0.56
CA PHE A 628 0.34 -3.98 0.74
C PHE A 628 0.77 -4.18 2.19
N GLN A 629 0.17 -3.39 3.09
CA GLN A 629 0.50 -3.39 4.49
C GLN A 629 0.23 -4.75 5.14
N ARG A 630 0.95 -4.98 6.22
CA ARG A 630 0.73 -6.10 7.14
C ARG A 630 0.35 -5.53 8.50
N PRO A 631 -0.41 -6.28 9.32
CA PRO A 631 -0.74 -5.88 10.68
C PRO A 631 0.53 -5.47 11.42
N TYR A 632 0.53 -4.26 12.00
CA TYR A 632 1.68 -3.79 12.75
C TYR A 632 1.80 -4.58 14.06
N ASN A 633 2.84 -5.41 14.16
CA ASN A 633 3.25 -6.03 15.42
C ASN A 633 4.44 -5.25 15.96
N PRO A 634 4.28 -4.44 17.03
CA PRO A 634 5.42 -3.79 17.64
C PRO A 634 6.44 -4.85 18.06
N PRO A 635 7.76 -4.61 17.87
CA PRO A 635 8.78 -5.50 18.42
C PRO A 635 8.60 -5.61 19.94
N LEU A 636 8.59 -6.85 20.43
CA LEU A 636 8.42 -7.20 21.85
C LEU A 636 9.51 -6.60 22.75
#